data_AF-A0A9P6MBP5-F1
#
_entry.id   AF-A0A9P6MBP5-F1
#
_cell.length_a   1.000
_cell.length_b   1.000
_cell.length_c   1.000
_cell.angle_alpha   90.00
_cell.angle_beta   90.00
_cell.angle_gamma   90.00
#
_symmetry.space_group_name_H-M   'P 1'
#
loop_
_entity.id
_entity.type
_entity.pdbx_description
1 polymer ?
#
loop_
_entity_poly.entity_id
_entity_poly.type
_entity_poly.pdbx_seq_one_letter_code
_entity_poly.pdbx_strand_id
1 'polypeptide(L)'
;MSLSGRTMLEHIAYTPLASLLVPEKGQFQHILRVLNTNVEGKNKIMFAMTNIKGVGRRYANLVCKKADVDLKKRAGELTNEELERLVTIMQNPTQYKIPQWFLNRQKNFVDGKYTQLLAN
;
A
#
# COMPACT_ATOMS: atom_id res chain seq x y z
N MET A 1 -36.83 -12.25 -41.41
CA MET A 1 -35.36 -12.20 -41.57
C MET A 1 -34.96 -10.79 -41.15
N SER A 2 -34.36 -10.51 -40.00
CA SER A 2 -33.16 -11.11 -39.40
C SER A 2 -33.27 -11.26 -37.88
N LEU A 3 -32.64 -12.33 -37.40
CA LEU A 3 -32.50 -12.73 -36.01
C LEU A 3 -31.61 -11.77 -35.19
N SER A 4 -31.74 -11.93 -33.86
CA SER A 4 -30.64 -11.91 -32.87
C SER A 4 -30.51 -10.67 -31.99
N GLY A 5 -31.25 -10.70 -30.87
CA GLY A 5 -30.71 -10.21 -29.61
C GLY A 5 -29.46 -10.99 -29.21
N ARG A 6 -28.45 -10.29 -28.68
CA ARG A 6 -27.41 -10.83 -27.80
C ARG A 6 -26.65 -9.67 -27.13
N THR A 7 -26.76 -9.63 -25.80
CA THR A 7 -25.71 -9.23 -24.81
C THR A 7 -25.23 -7.77 -24.84
N MET A 8 -25.44 -6.89 -23.84
CA MET A 8 -25.45 -7.08 -22.37
C MET A 8 -24.28 -7.93 -21.86
N LEU A 9 -23.08 -7.83 -22.44
CA LEU A 9 -21.83 -8.34 -21.85
C LEU A 9 -20.60 -7.67 -22.50
N GLU A 10 -20.25 -6.47 -22.06
CA GLU A 10 -18.82 -6.07 -21.99
C GLU A 10 -18.48 -5.77 -20.53
N HIS A 11 -18.73 -6.79 -19.69
CA HIS A 11 -17.99 -6.95 -18.47
C HIS A 11 -16.52 -7.28 -18.83
N ILE A 12 -15.61 -6.58 -18.15
CA ILE A 12 -14.22 -7.00 -17.92
C ILE A 12 -13.30 -6.78 -19.14
N ALA A 13 -12.93 -5.51 -19.37
CA ALA A 13 -11.60 -5.23 -19.91
C ALA A 13 -10.56 -5.56 -18.83
N TYR A 14 -10.22 -6.85 -18.70
CA TYR A 14 -9.00 -7.27 -18.02
C TYR A 14 -7.83 -6.81 -18.91
N THR A 15 -7.24 -5.65 -18.59
CA THR A 15 -5.99 -5.21 -19.22
C THR A 15 -4.81 -5.55 -18.31
N PRO A 16 -4.04 -6.62 -18.56
CA PRO A 16 -2.75 -6.84 -17.91
C PRO A 16 -1.63 -6.16 -18.73
N LEU A 17 -1.81 -4.90 -19.15
CA LEU A 17 -0.85 -4.19 -20.02
C LEU A 17 -0.31 -2.87 -19.44
N ALA A 18 -0.70 -2.49 -18.22
CA ALA A 18 -0.12 -1.31 -17.56
C ALA A 18 1.32 -1.53 -17.04
N SER A 19 1.85 -2.77 -17.05
CA SER A 19 3.16 -3.07 -16.46
C SER A 19 4.35 -2.84 -17.40
N LEU A 20 4.13 -2.42 -18.65
CA LEU A 20 5.18 -2.33 -19.68
C LEU A 20 5.52 -0.88 -20.09
N LEU A 21 4.71 0.09 -19.70
CA LEU A 21 5.00 1.51 -19.90
C LEU A 21 5.66 2.05 -18.64
N VAL A 22 6.95 2.36 -18.73
CA VAL A 22 7.68 3.10 -17.69
C VAL A 22 7.00 4.47 -17.58
N PRO A 23 6.54 4.91 -16.38
CA PRO A 23 5.96 6.24 -16.23
C PRO A 23 6.99 7.31 -16.63
N GLU A 24 6.50 8.39 -17.22
CA GLU A 24 7.36 9.47 -17.71
C GLU A 24 8.33 9.95 -16.63
N LYS A 25 9.57 10.28 -17.04
CA LYS A 25 10.69 10.62 -16.15
C LYS A 25 10.41 11.76 -15.16
N GLY A 26 9.32 12.52 -15.34
CA GLY A 26 8.90 13.61 -14.45
C GLY A 26 8.03 13.21 -13.26
N GLN A 27 7.40 12.02 -13.26
CA GLN A 27 6.51 11.59 -12.15
C GLN A 27 7.18 10.65 -11.15
N PHE A 28 8.41 10.21 -11.43
CA PHE A 28 9.11 9.26 -10.56
C PHE A 28 9.84 9.96 -9.43
N GLN A 29 9.46 9.68 -8.19
CA GLN A 29 10.15 10.18 -7.01
C GLN A 29 11.23 9.19 -6.56
N HIS A 30 12.51 9.57 -6.70
CA HIS A 30 13.64 8.71 -6.31
C HIS A 30 13.80 8.57 -4.80
N ILE A 31 13.48 9.61 -4.04
CA ILE A 31 13.56 9.64 -2.58
C ILE A 31 12.22 10.14 -2.06
N LEU A 32 11.58 9.32 -1.24
CA LEU A 32 10.31 9.63 -0.60
C LEU A 32 10.57 9.77 0.90
N ARG A 33 10.01 10.80 1.53
CA ARG A 33 10.07 10.93 2.99
C ARG A 33 8.72 10.50 3.57
N VAL A 34 8.74 9.41 4.34
CA VAL A 34 7.56 8.81 4.96
C VAL A 34 7.86 8.54 6.42
N LEU A 35 7.00 9.02 7.33
CA LEU A 35 7.14 8.81 8.79
C LEU A 35 8.57 9.12 9.29
N ASN A 36 9.07 10.33 9.00
CA ASN A 36 10.41 10.80 9.34
C ASN A 36 11.59 9.97 8.80
N THR A 37 11.34 9.01 7.91
CA THR A 37 12.38 8.17 7.29
C THR A 37 12.50 8.44 5.79
N ASN A 38 13.72 8.32 5.26
CA ASN A 38 13.99 8.38 3.83
C ASN A 38 13.81 6.99 3.22
N VAL A 39 12.91 6.86 2.26
CA VAL A 39 12.57 5.62 1.55
C VAL A 39 13.04 5.74 0.10
N GLU A 40 13.68 4.69 -0.42
CA GLU A 40 14.18 4.67 -1.79
C GLU A 40 13.08 4.26 -2.78
N GLY A 41 12.83 5.11 -3.77
CA GLY A 41 11.79 4.94 -4.78
C GLY A 41 12.05 3.81 -5.78
N LYS A 42 13.32 3.42 -5.99
CA LYS A 42 13.72 2.35 -6.92
C LYS A 42 13.29 0.96 -6.44
N ASN A 43 13.06 0.80 -5.14
CA ASN A 43 12.67 -0.47 -4.57
C ASN A 43 11.17 -0.72 -4.76
N LYS A 44 10.78 -2.00 -4.83
CA LYS A 44 9.36 -2.36 -4.81
C LYS A 44 8.74 -1.91 -3.50
N ILE A 45 7.47 -1.50 -3.54
CA ILE A 45 6.77 -0.90 -2.39
C ILE A 45 6.86 -1.79 -1.14
N MET A 46 6.66 -3.11 -1.30
CA MET A 46 6.75 -4.07 -0.20
C MET A 46 8.07 -4.03 0.58
N PHE A 47 9.19 -3.77 -0.11
CA PHE A 47 10.51 -3.70 0.52
C PHE A 47 10.84 -2.27 0.94
N ALA A 48 10.43 -1.29 0.14
CA ALA A 48 10.64 0.12 0.43
C ALA A 48 10.04 0.51 1.79
N MET A 49 8.83 0.02 2.11
CA MET A 49 8.16 0.29 3.40
C MET A 49 8.86 -0.36 4.60
N THR A 50 9.71 -1.37 4.40
CA THR A 50 10.43 -2.03 5.51
C THR A 50 11.58 -1.20 6.07
N ASN A 51 11.96 -0.11 5.40
CA ASN A 51 12.93 0.83 5.94
C ASN A 51 12.38 1.60 7.15
N ILE A 52 11.06 1.69 7.29
CA ILE A 52 10.40 2.32 8.44
C ILE A 52 10.50 1.38 9.65
N LYS A 53 11.04 1.87 10.76
CA LYS A 53 11.11 1.10 12.01
C LYS A 53 9.70 0.74 12.49
N GLY A 54 9.50 -0.52 12.87
CA GLY A 54 8.19 -1.05 13.24
C GLY A 54 7.37 -1.64 12.09
N VAL A 55 7.79 -1.44 10.83
CA VAL A 55 7.16 -2.04 9.64
C VAL A 55 8.01 -3.19 9.11
N GLY A 56 7.54 -4.42 9.28
CA GLY A 56 8.17 -5.61 8.69
C GLY A 56 7.57 -6.00 7.33
N ARG A 57 8.18 -6.97 6.65
CA ARG A 57 7.70 -7.49 5.34
C ARG A 57 6.23 -7.93 5.36
N ARG A 58 5.80 -8.60 6.44
CA ARG A 58 4.40 -9.04 6.61
C ARG A 58 3.45 -7.86 6.78
N TYR A 59 3.86 -6.87 7.57
CA TYR A 59 3.06 -5.67 7.84
C TYR A 59 2.93 -4.81 6.58
N ALA A 60 4.04 -4.56 5.89
CA ALA A 60 4.05 -3.84 4.62
C ALA A 60 3.12 -4.49 3.58
N ASN A 61 3.18 -5.82 3.43
CA ASN A 61 2.32 -6.54 2.49
C ASN A 61 0.83 -6.39 2.85
N LEU A 62 0.47 -6.54 4.14
CA LEU A 62 -0.91 -6.37 4.58
C LEU A 62 -1.41 -4.94 4.34
N VAL A 63 -0.61 -3.93 4.69
CA VAL A 63 -0.96 -2.51 4.51
C VAL A 63 -1.14 -2.18 3.03
N CYS A 64 -0.25 -2.65 2.15
CA CYS A 64 -0.37 -2.43 0.70
C CYS A 64 -1.66 -3.05 0.15
N LYS A 65 -2.02 -4.26 0.60
CA LYS A 65 -3.28 -4.92 0.24
C LYS A 65 -4.52 -4.20 0.78
N LYS A 66 -4.41 -3.52 1.92
CA LYS A 66 -5.51 -2.74 2.51
C LYS A 66 -5.67 -1.36 1.89
N ALA A 67 -4.59 -0.81 1.34
CA ALA A 67 -4.57 0.47 0.64
C ALA A 67 -4.97 0.33 -0.85
N ASP A 68 -5.27 -0.88 -1.32
CA ASP A 68 -5.52 -1.21 -2.73
C ASP A 68 -4.39 -0.75 -3.66
N VAL A 69 -3.15 -0.90 -3.20
CA VAL A 69 -1.94 -0.57 -3.96
C VAL A 69 -1.35 -1.84 -4.57
N ASP A 70 -1.00 -1.78 -5.86
CA ASP A 70 -0.35 -2.91 -6.53
C ASP A 70 1.06 -3.16 -5.96
N LEU A 71 1.30 -4.41 -5.57
CA LEU A 71 2.55 -4.89 -4.96
C LEU A 71 3.71 -4.95 -5.96
N LYS A 72 3.42 -4.93 -7.27
CA LYS A 72 4.44 -4.96 -8.33
C LYS A 72 5.03 -3.58 -8.63
N LYS A 73 4.31 -2.51 -8.30
CA LYS A 73 4.75 -1.12 -8.50
C LYS A 73 6.00 -0.79 -7.69
N ARG A 74 6.75 0.21 -8.16
CA ARG A 74 7.87 0.80 -7.43
C ARG A 74 7.38 1.87 -6.47
N ALA A 75 8.11 2.10 -5.39
CA ALA A 75 7.72 3.13 -4.42
C ALA A 75 7.70 4.53 -5.06
N GLY A 76 8.62 4.82 -5.99
CA GLY A 76 8.67 6.10 -6.69
C GLY A 76 7.54 6.35 -7.69
N GLU A 77 6.71 5.34 -7.98
CA GLU A 77 5.55 5.46 -8.88
C GLU A 77 4.24 5.75 -8.13
N LEU A 78 4.29 5.81 -6.80
CA LEU A 78 3.12 6.07 -5.97
C LEU A 78 2.67 7.51 -6.10
N THR A 79 1.36 7.71 -6.18
CA THR A 79 0.77 9.06 -6.06
C THR A 79 0.78 9.50 -4.60
N ASN A 80 0.75 10.83 -4.38
CA ASN A 80 0.70 11.38 -3.01
C ASN A 80 -0.54 10.88 -2.24
N GLU A 81 -1.68 10.70 -2.93
CA GLU A 81 -2.91 10.16 -2.33
C GLU A 81 -2.77 8.69 -1.90
N GLU A 82 -2.10 7.86 -2.71
CA GLU A 82 -1.78 6.47 -2.34
C GLU A 82 -0.86 6.44 -1.13
N LEU A 83 0.13 7.34 -1.06
CA LEU A 83 1.05 7.46 0.08
C LEU A 83 0.32 7.87 1.36
N GLU A 84 -0.55 8.87 1.31
CA GLU A 84 -1.32 9.31 2.47
C GLU A 84 -2.24 8.20 2.99
N ARG A 85 -2.91 7.47 2.09
CA ARG A 85 -3.71 6.29 2.46
C ARG A 85 -2.87 5.21 3.14
N LEU A 86 -1.68 4.91 2.62
CA LEU A 86 -0.75 3.98 3.26
C LEU A 86 -0.38 4.45 4.68
N VAL A 87 -0.06 5.73 4.85
CA VAL A 87 0.33 6.30 6.16
C VAL A 87 -0.82 6.23 7.16
N THR A 88 -2.03 6.59 6.76
CA THR A 88 -3.20 6.54 7.66
C THR A 88 -3.53 5.11 8.08
N ILE A 89 -3.41 4.13 7.19
CA ILE A 89 -3.60 2.71 7.50
C ILE A 89 -2.50 2.21 8.45
N MET A 90 -1.25 2.62 8.23
CA MET A 90 -0.14 2.25 9.11
C MET A 90 -0.33 2.77 10.54
N GLN A 91 -0.77 4.03 10.68
CA GLN A 91 -0.98 4.68 11.98
C GLN A 91 -2.22 4.14 12.72
N ASN A 92 -3.29 3.79 11.99
CA ASN A 92 -4.57 3.37 12.58
C ASN A 92 -4.97 1.94 12.18
N PRO A 93 -4.16 0.91 12.44
CA PRO A 93 -4.39 -0.43 11.90
C PRO A 93 -5.69 -1.09 12.40
N THR A 94 -6.12 -0.77 13.63
CA THR A 94 -7.33 -1.31 14.23
C THR A 94 -8.60 -0.90 13.48
N GLN A 95 -8.62 0.28 12.86
CA GLN A 95 -9.77 0.78 12.10
C GLN A 95 -9.90 0.07 10.74
N TYR A 96 -8.81 -0.41 10.17
CA TYR A 96 -8.77 -1.05 8.85
C TYR A 96 -8.87 -2.58 8.88
N LYS A 97 -9.51 -3.12 9.93
CA LYS A 97 -9.73 -4.57 10.13
C LYS A 97 -8.43 -5.38 10.20
N ILE A 98 -7.35 -4.80 10.73
CA ILE A 98 -6.12 -5.55 11.05
C ILE A 98 -6.30 -6.16 12.45
N PRO A 99 -6.10 -7.48 12.61
CA PRO A 99 -6.29 -8.12 13.92
C PRO A 99 -5.32 -7.60 14.98
N GLN A 100 -5.78 -7.49 16.23
CA GLN A 100 -4.95 -7.01 17.35
C GLN A 100 -3.71 -7.86 17.60
N TRP A 101 -3.79 -9.18 17.37
CA TRP A 101 -2.64 -10.10 17.49
C TRP A 101 -1.53 -9.83 16.48
N PHE A 102 -1.80 -9.05 15.42
CA PHE A 102 -0.83 -8.69 14.39
C PHE A 102 -0.03 -7.43 14.74
N LEU A 103 -0.44 -6.69 15.78
CA LEU A 103 0.19 -5.44 16.19
C LEU A 103 1.42 -5.69 17.06
N ASN A 104 2.42 -4.82 16.94
CA ASN A 104 3.69 -4.96 17.64
C ASN A 104 3.60 -4.66 19.16
N ARG A 105 2.71 -3.75 19.60
CA ARG A 105 2.50 -3.41 21.01
C ARG A 105 1.08 -3.79 21.43
N GLN A 106 0.97 -4.92 22.11
CA GLN A 106 -0.31 -5.45 22.59
C GLN A 106 -0.45 -5.21 24.08
N LYS A 107 -1.68 -4.91 24.53
CA LYS A 107 -2.05 -4.74 25.95
C LYS A 107 -1.04 -3.89 26.72
N ASN A 108 -0.95 -2.60 26.39
CA ASN A 108 -0.06 -1.69 27.10
C ASN A 108 -0.39 -1.65 28.60
N PHE A 109 0.61 -1.66 29.49
CA PHE A 109 0.38 -1.75 30.94
C PHE A 109 -0.30 -0.50 31.53
N VAL A 110 -0.10 0.67 30.89
CA VAL A 110 -0.70 1.94 31.31
C VAL A 110 -2.12 2.07 30.78
N ASP A 111 -2.29 1.95 29.45
CA ASP A 111 -3.55 2.31 28.79
C ASP A 111 -4.44 1.11 28.43
N GLY A 112 -3.92 -0.13 28.53
CA GLY A 112 -4.60 -1.34 28.05
C GLY A 112 -4.76 -1.42 26.53
N LYS A 113 -4.35 -0.38 25.78
CA LYS A 113 -4.56 -0.26 24.33
C LYS A 113 -3.60 -1.14 23.54
N TYR A 114 -4.04 -1.50 22.33
CA TYR A 114 -3.25 -2.18 21.32
C TYR A 114 -2.83 -1.16 20.26
N THR A 115 -1.53 -0.99 20.06
CA THR A 115 -0.98 0.01 19.15
C THR A 115 0.08 -0.60 18.24
N GLN A 116 0.21 -0.02 17.04
CA GLN A 116 1.38 -0.24 16.21
C GLN A 116 2.38 0.87 16.50
N LEU A 117 3.54 0.50 17.03
CA LEU A 117 4.65 1.43 17.17
C LEU A 117 5.37 1.51 15.82
N LEU A 118 5.44 2.74 15.29
CA LEU A 118 6.12 3.10 14.06
C LEU A 118 7.35 3.96 14.39
N ALA A 119 8.09 4.39 13.37
CA ALA A 119 9.25 5.28 13.52
C ALA A 119 8.89 6.59 14.24
N ASN A 120 9.92 7.18 14.87
CA ASN A 120 9.85 8.37 15.73
C ASN A 120 9.78 9.66 14.92
#